data_AF-A0ABD0TAN1-F1
#
_entry.id   AF-A0ABD0TAN1-F1
#
_cell.length_a   1.000
_cell.length_b   1.000
_cell.length_c   1.000
_cell.angle_alpha   90.00
_cell.angle_beta   90.00
_cell.angle_gamma   90.00
#
_symmetry.space_group_name_H-M   'P 1'
#
loop_
_entity.id
_entity.type
_entity.pdbx_description
1 polymer ?
#
loop_
_entity_poly.entity_id
_entity_poly.type
_entity_poly.pdbx_seq_one_letter_code
_entity_poly.pdbx_strand_id
1 'polypeptide(L)'
;MAFSLNKLKNMLNNNREGQLAGSGSLEPEIGFKLALHPVAKNLFVTVIGARHLPSLFGLSRAHGYLVKVKVFPGDSKFETTLQESSWPVWNEDFKFQLKPKDAHKKPTDKVDLRSLLAGHFLSLTIYAILEPPKHETDKRKNSKTLDSKYNKVADQEDTKPKSGFLEKTFSSFKSTKAEAIAQKSFLEKRRTVGAATWNFDSKLFQNDLKNGLIGTPDIWRPINAIASGLAAADTRRENKKGQLEVTLLYTASEDGLNDTVQLTVNRLRCSVQTMQEQEQFKAPLYLKATILEANKAECYWKSDRFVPTISARWDPKSATVKLTVFKASLSKVSIYISLGCKTKMAKKEILGKATIDEKSAYSDTWGECLRQPGIPKTFWVNFE
;
A
#
# COMPACT_ATOMS: atom_id res chain seq x y z
N MET A 1 -46.35 10.64 46.01
CA MET A 1 -45.68 11.44 44.95
C MET A 1 -45.20 10.49 43.87
N ALA A 2 -45.40 10.81 42.59
CA ALA A 2 -45.04 9.91 41.48
C ALA A 2 -43.61 10.17 40.97
N PHE A 3 -42.79 9.11 40.88
CA PHE A 3 -41.44 9.20 40.30
C PHE A 3 -41.50 9.14 38.77
N SER A 4 -41.06 10.22 38.10
CA SER A 4 -41.08 10.31 36.64
C SER A 4 -39.87 9.63 36.00
N LEU A 5 -40.10 8.48 35.37
CA LEU A 5 -39.09 7.70 34.62
C LEU A 5 -38.46 8.48 33.45
N ASN A 6 -39.09 9.56 32.98
CA ASN A 6 -38.60 10.34 31.84
C ASN A 6 -37.29 11.10 32.13
N LYS A 7 -36.97 11.41 33.40
CA LYS A 7 -35.66 12.02 33.74
C LYS A 7 -34.48 11.05 33.60
N LEU A 8 -34.72 9.74 33.64
CA LEU A 8 -33.66 8.73 33.62
C LEU A 8 -33.18 8.39 32.20
N LYS A 9 -34.00 8.62 31.17
CA LYS A 9 -33.62 8.40 29.76
C LYS A 9 -32.66 9.46 29.21
N ASN A 10 -32.74 10.72 29.67
CA ASN A 10 -31.83 11.77 29.20
C ASN A 10 -30.42 11.71 29.83
N MET A 11 -30.21 10.91 30.87
CA MET A 11 -28.90 10.70 31.51
C MET A 11 -28.08 9.57 30.86
N LEU A 12 -28.65 8.80 29.92
CA LEU A 12 -27.93 7.74 29.18
C LEU A 12 -27.57 8.11 27.73
N ASN A 13 -27.99 9.28 27.24
CA ASN A 13 -27.92 9.63 25.82
C ASN A 13 -27.03 10.85 25.50
N ASN A 14 -26.18 11.26 26.45
CA ASN A 14 -25.09 12.22 26.28
C ASN A 14 -23.85 11.71 27.05
N ASN A 15 -22.65 12.14 26.67
CA ASN A 15 -21.36 11.76 27.26
C ASN A 15 -20.99 10.25 27.13
N ARG A 16 -21.13 9.70 25.91
CA ARG A 16 -20.21 8.65 25.43
C ARG A 16 -19.28 9.08 24.30
N GLU A 17 -19.34 10.36 23.91
CA GLU A 17 -18.23 11.04 23.25
C GLU A 17 -17.28 11.58 24.34
N GLY A 18 -16.19 10.84 24.58
CA GLY A 18 -15.25 11.16 25.64
C GLY A 18 -13.94 10.40 25.49
N GLN A 19 -12.87 11.14 25.17
CA GLN A 19 -11.47 10.73 25.34
C GLN A 19 -11.04 9.41 24.66
N LEU A 20 -11.09 9.38 23.32
CA LEU A 20 -10.02 8.77 22.51
C LEU A 20 -9.89 9.32 21.07
N ALA A 21 -10.69 10.33 20.70
CA ALA A 21 -10.59 11.04 19.43
C ALA A 21 -9.35 11.97 19.42
N GLY A 22 -8.22 11.45 18.96
CA GLY A 22 -6.97 12.21 18.81
C GLY A 22 -7.00 13.14 17.60
N SER A 23 -7.28 14.42 17.83
CA SER A 23 -7.38 15.52 16.84
C SER A 23 -8.54 15.43 15.84
N GLY A 24 -9.02 16.61 15.40
CA GLY A 24 -10.10 16.72 14.42
C GLY A 24 -9.66 16.31 13.01
N SER A 25 -10.63 15.93 12.17
CA SER A 25 -10.42 15.38 10.83
C SER A 25 -9.94 16.42 9.79
N LEU A 26 -8.70 16.87 9.94
CA LEU A 26 -7.94 17.57 8.90
C LEU A 26 -7.20 16.54 8.04
N GLU A 27 -7.18 16.76 6.72
CA GLU A 27 -6.55 15.85 5.76
C GLU A 27 -5.02 15.80 6.00
N PRO A 28 -4.37 14.62 5.98
CA PRO A 28 -2.93 14.55 6.20
C PRO A 28 -2.14 15.22 5.05
N GLU A 29 -1.25 16.15 5.38
CA GLU A 29 -0.52 16.96 4.40
C GLU A 29 1.00 16.77 4.46
N ILE A 30 1.67 17.01 3.33
CA ILE A 30 3.11 17.19 3.23
C ILE A 30 3.48 18.56 2.65
N GLY A 31 4.46 19.23 3.28
CA GLY A 31 5.05 20.48 2.84
C GLY A 31 6.42 20.26 2.19
N PHE A 32 6.63 20.83 1.01
CA PHE A 32 7.90 20.78 0.29
C PHE A 32 8.13 22.07 -0.52
N LYS A 33 9.37 22.32 -0.93
CA LYS A 33 9.71 23.36 -1.91
C LYS A 33 10.79 22.86 -2.86
N LEU A 34 10.92 23.53 -4.00
CA LEU A 34 11.86 23.19 -5.05
C LEU A 34 12.81 24.37 -5.28
N ALA A 35 14.09 24.09 -5.53
CA ALA A 35 15.05 25.06 -6.07
C ALA A 35 15.80 24.43 -7.25
N LEU A 36 15.84 25.11 -8.39
CA LEU A 36 16.43 24.64 -9.64
C LEU A 36 17.61 25.53 -10.01
N HIS A 37 18.76 24.96 -10.33
CA HIS A 37 19.85 25.68 -11.01
C HIS A 37 19.77 25.37 -12.51
N PRO A 38 19.29 26.30 -13.37
CA PRO A 38 18.94 25.97 -14.76
C PRO A 38 20.14 25.51 -15.61
N VAL A 39 21.29 26.17 -15.42
CA VAL A 39 22.53 25.89 -16.19
C VAL A 39 23.11 24.54 -15.79
N ALA A 40 23.29 24.30 -14.48
CA ALA A 40 23.86 23.04 -13.99
C ALA A 40 22.86 21.87 -13.92
N LYS A 41 21.59 22.11 -14.25
CA LYS A 41 20.49 21.12 -14.29
C LYS A 41 20.31 20.34 -12.98
N ASN A 42 20.63 20.98 -11.86
CA ASN A 42 20.46 20.44 -10.51
C ASN A 42 19.14 20.94 -9.93
N LEU A 43 18.26 20.01 -9.59
CA LEU A 43 17.03 20.27 -8.84
C LEU A 43 17.25 19.85 -7.38
N PHE A 44 17.01 20.76 -6.46
CA PHE A 44 16.98 20.53 -5.02
C PHE A 44 15.52 20.46 -4.57
N VAL A 45 15.20 19.46 -3.76
CA VAL A 45 13.87 19.26 -3.17
C VAL A 45 14.02 19.33 -1.66
N THR A 46 13.54 20.41 -1.04
CA THR A 46 13.45 20.50 0.43
C THR A 46 12.17 19.82 0.87
N VAL A 47 12.25 18.80 1.72
CA VAL A 47 11.09 18.29 2.46
C VAL A 47 10.98 19.11 3.74
N ILE A 48 9.97 19.96 3.85
CA ILE A 48 9.80 20.89 4.98
C ILE A 48 9.31 20.12 6.20
N GLY A 49 8.17 19.43 6.06
CA GLY A 49 7.47 18.78 7.14
C GLY A 49 6.19 18.11 6.69
N ALA A 50 5.44 17.54 7.63
CA ALA A 50 4.09 17.03 7.39
C ALA A 50 3.16 17.38 8.56
N ARG A 51 1.86 17.34 8.31
CA ARG A 51 0.81 17.71 9.28
C ARG A 51 -0.30 16.66 9.30
N HIS A 52 -0.97 16.56 10.44
CA HIS A 52 -2.14 15.68 10.64
C HIS A 52 -1.86 14.20 10.31
N LEU A 53 -0.61 13.73 10.48
CA LEU A 53 -0.28 12.33 10.21
C LEU A 53 -0.98 11.40 11.23
N PRO A 54 -1.60 10.28 10.79
CA PRO A 54 -2.23 9.33 11.70
C PRO A 54 -1.22 8.75 12.69
N SER A 55 -1.42 9.00 13.98
CA SER A 55 -0.57 8.51 15.07
C SER A 55 -0.85 7.07 15.48
N LEU A 56 -1.96 6.50 14.99
CA LEU A 56 -2.42 5.15 15.27
C LEU A 56 -2.65 4.38 13.96
N PHE A 57 -2.14 3.16 13.92
CA PHE A 57 -2.40 2.16 12.89
C PHE A 57 -2.89 0.91 13.64
N GLY A 58 -4.18 0.94 13.98
CA GLY A 58 -4.83 0.00 14.88
C GLY A 58 -4.29 0.03 16.29
N LEU A 59 -3.75 -1.11 16.72
CA LEU A 59 -3.13 -1.27 18.04
C LEU A 59 -1.66 -0.83 18.07
N SER A 60 -1.07 -0.55 16.90
CA SER A 60 0.29 -0.03 16.78
C SER A 60 0.27 1.49 16.74
N ARG A 61 1.00 2.13 17.65
CA ARG A 61 1.29 3.56 17.56
C ARG A 61 2.40 3.78 16.52
N ALA A 62 2.33 4.89 15.78
CA ALA A 62 3.47 5.38 15.02
C ALA A 62 4.58 5.80 15.99
N HIS A 63 5.75 5.16 15.89
CA HIS A 63 6.96 5.54 16.62
C HIS A 63 7.73 6.65 15.89
N GLY A 64 7.42 6.87 14.62
CA GLY A 64 7.86 8.03 13.84
C GLY A 64 7.56 7.86 12.35
N TYR A 65 7.93 8.87 11.58
CA TYR A 65 7.69 8.95 10.14
C TYR A 65 8.97 9.27 9.37
N LEU A 66 9.02 8.79 8.13
CA LEU A 66 10.02 9.20 7.14
C LEU A 66 9.35 9.41 5.78
N VAL A 67 9.89 10.32 4.97
CA VAL A 67 9.47 10.59 3.60
C VAL A 67 10.49 10.00 2.63
N LYS A 68 10.01 9.18 1.70
CA LYS A 68 10.77 8.74 0.53
C LYS A 68 10.58 9.75 -0.59
N VAL A 69 11.68 10.33 -1.05
CA VAL A 69 11.72 11.38 -2.07
C VAL A 69 12.26 10.79 -3.37
N LYS A 70 11.50 10.91 -4.45
CA LYS A 70 11.93 10.48 -5.79
C LYS A 70 11.46 11.45 -6.88
N VAL A 71 12.38 11.89 -7.73
CA VAL A 71 12.06 12.55 -9.00
C VAL A 71 12.08 11.52 -10.13
N PHE A 72 11.11 11.64 -11.04
CA PHE A 72 11.00 10.89 -12.29
C PHE A 72 11.16 11.86 -13.49
N PRO A 73 11.60 11.38 -14.67
CA PRO A 73 12.27 10.09 -14.90
C PRO A 73 13.65 10.07 -14.23
N GLY A 74 13.96 8.97 -13.55
CA GLY A 74 15.20 8.82 -12.78
C GLY A 74 15.13 7.66 -11.79
N ASP A 75 16.27 7.30 -11.22
CA ASP A 75 16.41 6.14 -10.33
C ASP A 75 16.86 6.48 -8.91
N SER A 76 17.43 7.67 -8.72
CA SER A 76 17.77 8.25 -7.42
C SER A 76 16.55 8.29 -6.52
N LYS A 77 16.68 7.73 -5.32
CA LYS A 77 15.68 7.73 -4.26
C LYS A 77 16.40 8.14 -2.98
N PHE A 78 15.83 9.08 -2.24
CA PHE A 78 16.31 9.43 -0.91
C PHE A 78 15.20 9.14 0.12
N GLU A 79 15.58 9.02 1.38
CA GLU A 79 14.66 8.90 2.50
C GLU A 79 15.11 9.89 3.58
N THR A 80 14.16 10.59 4.20
CA THR A 80 14.47 11.54 5.29
C THR A 80 14.91 10.82 6.55
N THR A 81 15.43 11.58 7.52
CA THR A 81 15.54 11.12 8.91
C THR A 81 14.17 10.68 9.47
N LEU A 82 14.22 9.81 10.48
CA LEU A 82 13.05 9.40 11.24
C LEU A 82 12.68 10.50 12.23
N GLN A 83 11.43 10.95 12.19
CA GLN A 83 10.90 11.96 13.12
C GLN A 83 9.72 11.39 13.92
N GLU A 84 9.80 11.42 15.25
CA GLU A 84 8.82 10.76 16.14
C GLU A 84 7.51 11.56 16.32
N SER A 85 7.50 12.84 15.92
CA SER A 85 6.32 13.71 15.96
C SER A 85 5.27 13.32 14.91
N SER A 86 3.98 13.42 15.25
CA SER A 86 2.87 13.35 14.28
C SER A 86 2.76 14.58 13.38
N TRP A 87 3.44 15.67 13.74
CA TRP A 87 3.68 16.85 12.92
C TRP A 87 5.21 16.97 12.75
N PRO A 88 5.84 16.10 11.94
CA PRO A 88 7.29 16.09 11.77
C PRO A 88 7.76 17.29 10.95
N VAL A 89 8.93 17.81 11.31
CA VAL A 89 9.66 18.84 10.55
C VAL A 89 11.02 18.24 10.22
N TRP A 90 11.35 18.21 8.93
CA TRP A 90 12.60 17.65 8.43
C TRP A 90 13.55 18.75 7.98
N ASN A 91 13.06 19.67 7.12
CA ASN A 91 13.87 20.67 6.41
C ASN A 91 15.10 20.06 5.70
N GLU A 92 14.95 18.85 5.16
CA GLU A 92 16.03 18.10 4.50
C GLU A 92 16.05 18.35 2.99
N ASP A 93 17.24 18.71 2.46
CA ASP A 93 17.47 19.04 1.05
C ASP A 93 18.02 17.85 0.25
N PHE A 94 17.28 17.42 -0.78
CA PHE A 94 17.65 16.31 -1.65
C PHE A 94 18.02 16.79 -3.06
N LYS A 95 19.25 16.53 -3.48
CA LYS A 95 19.78 16.93 -4.80
C LYS A 95 19.53 15.85 -5.86
N PHE A 96 18.87 16.24 -6.94
CA PHE A 96 18.62 15.46 -8.16
C PHE A 96 19.27 16.15 -9.37
N GLN A 97 19.71 15.36 -10.34
CA GLN A 97 20.20 15.86 -11.63
C GLN A 97 19.13 15.58 -12.70
N LEU A 98 18.63 16.63 -13.35
CA LEU A 98 17.62 16.52 -14.40
C LEU A 98 18.28 16.08 -15.72
N LYS A 99 17.70 15.07 -16.38
CA LYS A 99 18.17 14.58 -17.68
C LYS A 99 17.35 15.25 -18.78
N PRO A 100 17.95 16.04 -19.70
CA PRO A 100 17.21 16.60 -20.83
C PRO A 100 16.53 15.51 -21.64
N LYS A 101 15.29 15.75 -22.08
CA LYS A 101 14.56 14.83 -22.95
C LYS A 101 15.22 14.70 -24.33
N ASP A 102 15.76 15.82 -24.84
CA ASP A 102 16.38 15.91 -26.15
C ASP A 102 17.89 16.17 -26.02
N ALA A 103 18.73 15.18 -26.35
CA ALA A 103 20.18 15.27 -26.24
C ALA A 103 20.89 15.98 -27.43
N HIS A 104 20.11 16.49 -28.41
CA HIS A 104 20.63 16.88 -29.72
C HIS A 104 20.64 18.40 -30.03
N LYS A 105 20.29 19.28 -29.08
CA LYS A 105 20.42 20.74 -29.27
C LYS A 105 21.77 21.28 -28.78
N LYS A 106 22.32 22.24 -29.53
CA LYS A 106 23.63 22.87 -29.25
C LYS A 106 23.58 23.74 -27.98
N PRO A 107 24.72 24.01 -27.31
CA PRO A 107 24.74 24.64 -25.98
C PRO A 107 24.39 26.14 -25.92
N THR A 108 23.96 26.75 -27.03
CA THR A 108 23.91 28.20 -27.23
C THR A 108 22.51 28.83 -27.11
N ASP A 109 21.45 28.03 -27.10
CA ASP A 109 20.09 28.53 -26.89
C ASP A 109 19.84 28.86 -25.41
N LYS A 110 19.04 29.91 -25.14
CA LYS A 110 18.59 30.24 -23.78
C LYS A 110 17.90 29.02 -23.15
N VAL A 111 18.25 28.69 -21.91
CA VAL A 111 17.70 27.52 -21.19
C VAL A 111 16.22 27.73 -20.91
N ASP A 112 15.35 27.20 -21.77
CA ASP A 112 13.91 27.17 -21.52
C ASP A 112 13.58 26.23 -20.36
N LEU A 113 13.18 26.81 -19.24
CA LEU A 113 12.74 26.11 -18.04
C LEU A 113 11.60 25.12 -18.31
N ARG A 114 10.72 25.44 -19.26
CA ARG A 114 9.59 24.58 -19.63
C ARG A 114 10.08 23.30 -20.30
N SER A 115 11.05 23.39 -21.22
CA SER A 115 11.71 22.22 -21.82
C SER A 115 12.52 21.40 -20.81
N LEU A 116 13.21 22.05 -19.85
CA LEU A 116 14.04 21.38 -18.86
C LEU A 116 13.21 20.59 -17.82
N LEU A 117 12.04 21.11 -17.45
CA LEU A 117 11.12 20.48 -16.51
C LEU A 117 10.10 19.54 -17.19
N ALA A 118 9.97 19.57 -18.52
CA ALA A 118 9.02 18.76 -19.27
C ALA A 118 9.19 17.26 -18.97
N GLY A 119 8.06 16.58 -18.73
CA GLY A 119 8.02 15.15 -18.43
C GLY A 119 8.57 14.77 -17.04
N HIS A 120 9.10 15.71 -16.26
CA HIS A 120 9.58 15.44 -14.91
C HIS A 120 8.51 15.69 -13.86
N PHE A 121 8.49 14.84 -12.82
CA PHE A 121 7.62 15.00 -11.66
C PHE A 121 8.27 14.46 -10.38
N LEU A 122 7.90 15.06 -9.25
CA LEU A 122 8.27 14.62 -7.91
C LEU A 122 7.21 13.65 -7.38
N SER A 123 7.67 12.63 -6.65
CA SER A 123 6.87 11.73 -5.83
C SER A 123 7.43 11.74 -4.41
N LEU A 124 6.58 12.07 -3.44
CA LEU A 124 6.84 12.02 -2.01
C LEU A 124 5.97 10.93 -1.40
N THR A 125 6.55 9.95 -0.70
CA THR A 125 5.80 8.86 -0.04
C THR A 125 6.11 8.83 1.44
N ILE A 126 5.09 8.97 2.29
CA ILE A 126 5.25 8.92 3.75
C ILE A 126 5.07 7.47 4.24
N TYR A 127 6.01 7.04 5.07
CA TYR A 127 5.93 5.79 5.84
C TYR A 127 5.92 6.12 7.34
N ALA A 128 5.03 5.48 8.09
CA ALA A 128 5.07 5.40 9.54
C ALA A 128 5.81 4.11 9.97
N ILE A 129 6.58 4.19 11.05
CA ILE A 129 7.27 3.05 11.65
C ILE A 129 6.42 2.54 12.83
N LEU A 130 6.05 1.26 12.80
CA LEU A 130 5.10 0.69 13.78
C LEU A 130 5.75 -0.07 14.94
N GLU A 131 7.03 -0.41 14.83
CA GLU A 131 7.86 -0.90 15.93
C GLU A 131 8.80 0.21 16.42
N PRO A 132 9.19 0.25 17.70
CA PRO A 132 10.26 1.14 18.15
C PRO A 132 11.59 0.76 17.47
N PRO A 133 12.43 1.73 17.08
CA PRO A 133 13.76 1.44 16.56
C PRO A 133 14.58 0.74 17.65
N LYS A 134 15.08 -0.48 17.35
CA LYS A 134 15.93 -1.22 18.29
C LYS A 134 17.30 -0.55 18.38
N HIS A 135 17.61 0.03 19.54
CA HIS A 135 18.98 0.43 19.87
C HIS A 135 19.92 -0.80 19.84
N GLU A 136 21.04 -0.71 19.13
CA GLU A 136 22.06 -1.78 19.05
C GLU A 136 22.97 -1.86 20.31
N THR A 137 22.48 -1.46 21.48
CA THR A 137 23.28 -1.39 22.72
C THR A 137 23.47 -2.74 23.42
N ASP A 138 22.51 -3.68 23.29
CA ASP A 138 22.51 -4.94 24.05
C ASP A 138 23.20 -6.11 23.31
N LYS A 139 24.50 -5.94 23.02
CA LYS A 139 25.42 -7.03 22.65
C LYS A 139 26.43 -7.33 23.76
N ARG A 140 25.97 -7.49 25.02
CA ARG A 140 26.81 -8.06 26.11
C ARG A 140 25.97 -8.71 27.23
N LYS A 141 26.44 -9.89 27.66
CA LYS A 141 26.01 -10.65 28.86
C LYS A 141 24.56 -11.13 28.90
N ASN A 142 24.32 -12.34 28.39
CA ASN A 142 23.83 -13.42 29.26
C ASN A 142 24.05 -14.81 28.65
N SER A 143 25.16 -15.44 29.02
CA SER A 143 25.47 -16.85 28.76
C SER A 143 25.70 -17.54 30.11
N LYS A 144 24.64 -18.17 30.63
CA LYS A 144 24.68 -19.13 31.74
C LYS A 144 23.84 -20.34 31.32
N THR A 145 24.44 -21.43 30.84
CA THR A 145 25.15 -22.50 31.57
C THR A 145 24.23 -23.41 32.38
N LEU A 146 23.59 -24.32 31.65
CA LEU A 146 23.11 -25.68 31.97
C LEU A 146 23.32 -26.44 30.63
N ASP A 147 23.80 -27.69 30.54
CA ASP A 147 23.71 -28.80 31.49
C ASP A 147 25.01 -29.63 31.64
N SER A 148 24.90 -30.78 32.30
CA SER A 148 26.01 -31.55 32.89
C SER A 148 26.54 -32.73 32.05
N LYS A 149 27.76 -33.16 32.40
CA LYS A 149 28.60 -34.24 31.82
C LYS A 149 27.85 -35.58 31.64
N TYR A 150 28.20 -36.34 30.60
CA TYR A 150 28.86 -37.65 30.80
C TYR A 150 29.75 -38.09 29.61
N ASN A 151 30.73 -38.93 29.95
CA ASN A 151 31.80 -39.61 29.19
C ASN A 151 31.36 -40.41 27.93
N LYS A 152 32.20 -40.86 26.97
CA LYS A 152 33.68 -40.84 26.75
C LYS A 152 34.00 -41.28 25.28
N VAL A 153 35.18 -40.90 24.76
CA VAL A 153 36.08 -41.64 23.79
C VAL A 153 35.49 -42.18 22.46
N ALA A 154 36.04 -41.99 21.26
CA ALA A 154 37.08 -41.10 20.65
C ALA A 154 36.95 -41.28 19.08
N ASP A 155 37.91 -41.18 18.13
CA ASP A 155 39.36 -40.86 18.07
C ASP A 155 39.78 -40.51 16.60
N GLN A 156 41.08 -40.24 16.34
CA GLN A 156 41.79 -40.04 15.03
C GLN A 156 41.38 -38.78 14.19
N GLU A 157 42.27 -37.80 13.95
CA GLU A 157 43.42 -37.69 12.99
C GLU A 157 43.01 -37.49 11.51
N ASP A 158 43.60 -36.62 10.65
CA ASP A 158 44.10 -35.20 10.72
C ASP A 158 43.76 -34.55 9.32
N THR A 159 44.54 -33.91 8.41
CA THR A 159 45.94 -33.43 8.30
C THR A 159 46.07 -32.15 7.43
N LYS A 160 45.88 -30.96 8.05
CA LYS A 160 46.55 -29.68 7.64
C LYS A 160 46.13 -29.12 6.22
N PRO A 161 46.62 -27.95 5.70
CA PRO A 161 47.73 -27.10 6.16
C PRO A 161 47.50 -25.56 6.26
N LYS A 162 48.57 -24.92 6.77
CA LYS A 162 48.91 -23.48 6.85
C LYS A 162 48.73 -22.78 5.48
N SER A 163 48.00 -21.66 5.38
CA SER A 163 48.40 -20.26 5.64
C SER A 163 49.64 -19.77 4.86
N GLY A 164 49.45 -18.89 3.86
CA GLY A 164 50.55 -18.43 2.97
C GLY A 164 50.21 -17.24 2.06
N PHE A 165 49.89 -16.09 2.66
CA PHE A 165 50.10 -14.71 2.15
C PHE A 165 50.15 -14.44 0.62
N LEU A 166 49.03 -13.97 0.05
CA LEU A 166 49.03 -12.98 -1.04
C LEU A 166 47.70 -12.20 -1.03
N GLU A 167 47.77 -10.87 -1.17
CA GLU A 167 46.67 -9.95 -0.91
C GLU A 167 46.39 -9.04 -2.13
N LYS A 168 45.12 -8.63 -2.30
CA LYS A 168 44.56 -7.84 -3.42
C LYS A 168 44.45 -8.67 -4.72
N THR A 169 43.34 -8.65 -5.47
CA THR A 169 42.22 -7.69 -5.54
C THR A 169 40.88 -8.43 -5.77
N PHE A 170 39.75 -7.70 -5.83
CA PHE A 170 38.38 -8.17 -6.14
C PHE A 170 37.59 -8.87 -5.02
N SER A 171 37.09 -8.07 -4.07
CA SER A 171 35.92 -8.43 -3.24
C SER A 171 34.73 -7.53 -3.61
N SER A 172 33.82 -8.03 -4.46
CA SER A 172 32.65 -7.31 -4.96
C SER A 172 31.37 -8.13 -4.76
N PHE A 173 30.40 -7.55 -4.04
CA PHE A 173 29.01 -8.00 -3.86
C PHE A 173 28.72 -9.52 -3.75
N LYS A 174 28.86 -10.04 -2.53
CA LYS A 174 27.96 -11.08 -2.01
C LYS A 174 27.21 -10.54 -0.78
N SER A 175 26.14 -9.76 -1.01
CA SER A 175 25.21 -9.38 0.07
C SER A 175 24.65 -10.65 0.71
N THR A 176 24.73 -10.77 2.04
CA THR A 176 24.36 -12.03 2.69
C THR A 176 22.85 -12.25 2.66
N LYS A 177 22.42 -13.52 2.62
CA LYS A 177 20.99 -13.89 2.61
C LYS A 177 20.24 -13.30 3.82
N ALA A 178 20.93 -13.13 4.96
CA ALA A 178 20.40 -12.51 6.17
C ALA A 178 20.11 -11.01 5.99
N GLU A 179 20.94 -10.28 5.25
CA GLU A 179 20.80 -8.84 5.02
C GLU A 179 19.59 -8.52 4.12
N ALA A 180 19.39 -9.33 3.07
CA ALA A 180 18.18 -9.26 2.24
C ALA A 180 16.90 -9.65 3.01
N ILE A 181 17.00 -10.56 3.98
CA ILE A 181 15.90 -10.90 4.91
C ILE A 181 15.64 -9.74 5.89
N ALA A 182 16.69 -9.10 6.43
CA ALA A 182 16.56 -7.94 7.31
C ALA A 182 15.89 -6.76 6.60
N GLN A 183 16.27 -6.47 5.35
CA GLN A 183 15.60 -5.45 4.54
C GLN A 183 14.14 -5.79 4.22
N LYS A 184 13.81 -7.06 3.95
CA LYS A 184 12.40 -7.50 3.83
C LYS A 184 11.63 -7.31 5.13
N SER A 185 12.20 -7.71 6.28
CA SER A 185 11.58 -7.55 7.59
C SER A 185 11.42 -6.06 7.98
N PHE A 186 12.34 -5.18 7.56
CA PHE A 186 12.19 -3.74 7.76
C PHE A 186 11.07 -3.15 6.88
N LEU A 187 10.83 -3.70 5.69
CA LEU A 187 9.71 -3.32 4.84
C LEU A 187 8.36 -3.80 5.39
N GLU A 188 8.30 -4.92 6.11
CA GLU A 188 7.09 -5.37 6.83
C GLU A 188 6.73 -4.45 8.02
N LYS A 189 7.70 -3.71 8.57
CA LYS A 189 7.54 -2.80 9.73
C LYS A 189 7.20 -1.36 9.36
N ARG A 190 7.26 -1.03 8.06
CA ARG A 190 6.92 0.29 7.50
C ARG A 190 5.49 0.30 6.97
N ARG A 191 4.62 1.10 7.58
CA ARG A 191 3.27 1.34 7.09
C ARG A 191 3.25 2.54 6.16
N THR A 192 2.96 2.34 4.87
CA THR A 192 2.67 3.47 3.97
C THR A 192 1.44 4.22 4.47
N VAL A 193 1.60 5.53 4.67
CA VAL A 193 0.51 6.44 5.05
C VAL A 193 -0.19 6.97 3.80
N GLY A 194 0.61 7.46 2.84
CA GLY A 194 0.13 7.98 1.56
C GLY A 194 1.27 8.55 0.72
N ALA A 195 0.93 9.14 -0.42
CA ALA A 195 1.87 9.89 -1.25
C ALA A 195 1.26 11.16 -1.84
N ALA A 196 2.12 12.14 -2.10
CA ALA A 196 1.84 13.27 -2.97
C ALA A 196 2.68 13.15 -4.25
N THR A 197 2.07 13.40 -5.41
CA THR A 197 2.78 13.51 -6.70
C THR A 197 2.64 14.93 -7.23
N TRP A 198 3.72 15.48 -7.76
CA TRP A 198 3.79 16.88 -8.16
C TRP A 198 4.49 17.02 -9.51
N ASN A 199 3.70 17.35 -10.54
CA ASN A 199 4.23 17.75 -11.84
C ASN A 199 4.84 19.14 -11.73
N PHE A 200 6.00 19.36 -12.34
CA PHE A 200 6.68 20.66 -12.25
C PHE A 200 6.05 21.67 -13.22
N ASP A 201 5.55 22.80 -12.70
CA ASP A 201 5.18 23.97 -13.49
C ASP A 201 6.33 24.99 -13.45
N SER A 202 6.90 25.31 -14.62
CA SER A 202 7.93 26.33 -14.78
C SER A 202 7.47 27.72 -14.30
N LYS A 203 6.17 28.00 -14.29
CA LYS A 203 5.61 29.28 -13.82
C LYS A 203 5.78 29.50 -12.32
N LEU A 204 6.05 28.46 -11.52
CA LEU A 204 6.18 28.59 -10.06
C LEU A 204 7.63 28.87 -9.61
N PHE A 205 8.62 28.73 -10.50
CA PHE A 205 10.02 29.01 -10.21
C PHE A 205 10.32 30.52 -10.36
N GLN A 206 9.68 31.34 -9.53
CA GLN A 206 9.77 32.81 -9.56
C GLN A 206 10.67 33.40 -8.46
N ASN A 207 10.94 32.66 -7.39
CA ASN A 207 11.74 33.16 -6.28
C ASN A 207 13.22 33.12 -6.68
N ASP A 208 13.86 34.26 -6.91
CA ASP A 208 15.30 34.29 -7.15
C ASP A 208 16.06 33.91 -5.86
N LEU A 209 17.03 33.01 -5.99
CA LEU A 209 17.80 32.45 -4.89
C LEU A 209 19.30 32.58 -5.18
N LYS A 210 20.08 32.78 -4.13
CA LYS A 210 21.54 32.97 -4.22
C LYS A 210 22.20 31.87 -5.05
N ASN A 211 23.22 32.25 -5.81
CA ASN A 211 24.02 31.38 -6.69
C ASN A 211 23.30 30.88 -7.96
N GLY A 212 22.35 31.67 -8.51
CA GLY A 212 21.68 31.34 -9.77
C GLY A 212 20.72 30.15 -9.66
N LEU A 213 20.13 29.99 -8.46
CA LEU A 213 19.03 29.09 -8.17
C LEU A 213 17.72 29.88 -8.36
N ILE A 214 16.68 29.22 -8.87
CA ILE A 214 15.32 29.76 -8.87
C ILE A 214 14.41 28.80 -8.10
N GLY A 215 13.54 29.32 -7.27
CA GLY A 215 12.77 28.56 -6.29
C GLY A 215 11.26 28.69 -6.44
N THR A 216 10.54 27.70 -5.93
CA THR A 216 9.09 27.79 -5.67
C THR A 216 8.83 28.44 -4.31
N PRO A 217 7.60 28.94 -4.05
CA PRO A 217 7.10 29.06 -2.69
C PRO A 217 7.03 27.68 -2.00
N ASP A 218 6.72 27.68 -0.70
CA ASP A 218 6.39 26.48 0.04
C ASP A 218 5.06 25.89 -0.46
N ILE A 219 5.07 24.63 -0.87
CA ILE A 219 3.93 23.90 -1.45
C ILE A 219 3.45 22.86 -0.43
N TRP A 220 2.22 23.03 0.05
CA TRP A 220 1.52 22.03 0.86
C TRP A 220 0.55 21.22 -0.01
N ARG A 221 0.52 19.90 0.17
CA ARG A 221 -0.37 18.98 -0.55
C ARG A 221 -0.90 17.87 0.35
N PRO A 222 -2.17 17.45 0.20
CA PRO A 222 -2.67 16.25 0.85
C PRO A 222 -1.96 15.00 0.32
N ILE A 223 -1.69 14.04 1.20
CA ILE A 223 -1.16 12.73 0.84
C ILE A 223 -2.32 11.77 0.58
N ASN A 224 -2.40 11.26 -0.65
CA ASN A 224 -3.45 10.35 -1.05
C ASN A 224 -3.02 8.90 -0.74
N ALA A 225 -3.97 7.99 -0.47
CA ALA A 225 -3.63 6.58 -0.35
C ALA A 225 -3.00 6.07 -1.65
N ILE A 226 -1.94 5.27 -1.57
CA ILE A 226 -1.23 4.79 -2.78
C ILE A 226 -2.02 3.65 -3.42
N ALA A 227 -3.02 4.03 -4.22
CA ALA A 227 -3.55 3.17 -5.28
C ALA A 227 -2.40 2.84 -6.23
N SER A 228 -1.79 1.65 -6.06
CA SER A 228 -0.79 1.10 -6.97
C SER A 228 -1.29 1.25 -8.41
N GLY A 229 -0.55 2.02 -9.22
CA GLY A 229 -1.07 2.77 -10.37
C GLY A 229 -1.78 2.00 -11.49
N LEU A 230 -2.23 2.77 -12.48
CA LEU A 230 -3.31 2.47 -13.46
C LEU A 230 -4.71 2.65 -12.86
N ALA A 231 -5.08 3.93 -12.73
CA ALA A 231 -6.45 4.44 -12.82
C ALA A 231 -6.38 5.78 -13.58
N ALA A 232 -7.34 6.05 -14.47
CA ALA A 232 -7.42 7.34 -15.17
C ALA A 232 -7.91 8.45 -14.23
N ALA A 233 -7.75 9.71 -14.63
CA ALA A 233 -7.90 10.87 -13.72
C ALA A 233 -9.33 11.11 -13.19
N ASP A 234 -10.35 10.46 -13.75
CA ASP A 234 -11.77 10.71 -13.46
C ASP A 234 -12.32 9.97 -12.23
N THR A 235 -11.70 8.88 -11.77
CA THR A 235 -12.22 8.11 -10.61
C THR A 235 -11.85 8.76 -9.26
N ARG A 236 -12.02 10.08 -9.12
CA ARG A 236 -11.76 10.88 -7.89
C ARG A 236 -12.83 10.69 -6.79
N ARG A 237 -13.46 9.52 -6.73
CA ARG A 237 -14.18 9.05 -5.55
C ARG A 237 -13.42 7.87 -4.98
N GLU A 238 -12.53 8.15 -4.03
CA GLU A 238 -11.81 7.10 -3.30
C GLU A 238 -12.82 6.14 -2.66
N ASN A 239 -12.68 4.84 -2.92
CA ASN A 239 -13.62 3.88 -2.36
C ASN A 239 -13.37 3.70 -0.86
N LYS A 240 -14.34 4.15 -0.05
CA LYS A 240 -14.37 4.02 1.42
C LYS A 240 -14.16 2.60 1.94
N LYS A 241 -14.52 1.56 1.18
CA LYS A 241 -14.35 0.13 1.55
C LYS A 241 -13.25 -0.61 0.77
N GLY A 242 -12.56 0.07 -0.15
CA GLY A 242 -11.53 -0.52 -0.99
C GLY A 242 -12.07 -1.23 -2.24
N GLN A 243 -11.19 -1.91 -2.97
CA GLN A 243 -11.48 -2.45 -4.30
C GLN A 243 -10.81 -3.82 -4.55
N LEU A 244 -11.40 -4.61 -5.43
CA LEU A 244 -10.94 -5.94 -5.82
C LEU A 244 -10.82 -6.07 -7.35
N GLU A 245 -9.62 -6.40 -7.83
CA GLU A 245 -9.36 -6.81 -9.21
C GLU A 245 -9.79 -8.27 -9.38
N VAL A 246 -10.73 -8.50 -10.28
CA VAL A 246 -11.22 -9.84 -10.65
C VAL A 246 -11.14 -10.04 -12.15
N THR A 247 -11.04 -11.30 -12.58
CA THR A 247 -11.24 -11.71 -13.96
C THR A 247 -12.50 -12.56 -14.03
N LEU A 248 -13.46 -12.14 -14.85
CA LEU A 248 -14.64 -12.91 -15.20
C LEU A 248 -14.43 -13.55 -16.58
N LEU A 249 -14.79 -14.83 -16.71
CA LEU A 249 -14.76 -15.58 -17.95
C LEU A 249 -16.05 -16.40 -18.06
N TYR A 250 -16.80 -16.18 -19.14
CA TYR A 250 -17.89 -17.06 -19.57
C TYR A 250 -17.38 -17.93 -20.72
N THR A 251 -17.69 -19.22 -20.70
CA THR A 251 -17.41 -20.15 -21.80
C THR A 251 -18.71 -20.85 -22.17
N ALA A 252 -19.18 -20.65 -23.40
CA ALA A 252 -20.33 -21.33 -23.93
C ALA A 252 -19.97 -22.77 -24.35
N SER A 253 -20.93 -23.67 -24.20
CA SER A 253 -20.92 -25.05 -24.68
C SER A 253 -21.70 -25.17 -26.00
N GLU A 254 -21.45 -26.23 -26.75
CA GLU A 254 -22.17 -26.49 -28.01
C GLU A 254 -23.65 -26.84 -27.77
N ASP A 255 -23.95 -27.53 -26.67
CA ASP A 255 -25.30 -27.93 -26.27
C ASP A 255 -26.06 -26.85 -25.46
N GLY A 256 -25.36 -25.86 -24.90
CA GLY A 256 -25.93 -24.87 -23.97
C GLY A 256 -26.33 -25.47 -22.61
N LEU A 257 -25.95 -26.72 -22.33
CA LEU A 257 -26.21 -27.42 -21.08
C LEU A 257 -25.00 -27.37 -20.15
N ASN A 258 -23.80 -27.28 -20.74
CA ASN A 258 -22.52 -27.33 -20.05
C ASN A 258 -21.75 -25.99 -20.12
N ASP A 259 -22.48 -24.87 -20.22
CA ASP A 259 -21.90 -23.52 -20.16
C ASP A 259 -21.19 -23.32 -18.81
N THR A 260 -20.14 -22.52 -18.79
CA THR A 260 -19.38 -22.30 -17.54
C THR A 260 -19.09 -20.83 -17.26
N VAL A 261 -19.30 -20.45 -16.01
CA VAL A 261 -19.00 -19.12 -15.47
C VAL A 261 -17.84 -19.26 -14.49
N GLN A 262 -16.74 -18.58 -14.76
CA GLN A 262 -15.50 -18.64 -13.99
C GLN A 262 -15.13 -17.25 -13.48
N LEU A 263 -14.88 -17.15 -12.17
CA LEU A 263 -14.35 -15.97 -11.51
C LEU A 263 -12.96 -16.27 -10.95
N THR A 264 -12.00 -15.42 -11.27
CA THR A 264 -10.66 -15.44 -10.68
C THR A 264 -10.43 -14.17 -9.87
N VAL A 265 -9.96 -14.30 -8.62
CA VAL A 265 -9.64 -13.17 -7.74
C VAL A 265 -8.16 -12.85 -7.83
N ASN A 266 -7.81 -11.69 -8.39
CA ASN A 266 -6.42 -11.33 -8.65
C ASN A 266 -5.80 -10.54 -7.50
N ARG A 267 -6.46 -9.45 -7.07
CA ARG A 267 -5.81 -8.43 -6.21
C ARG A 267 -6.80 -7.61 -5.39
N LEU A 268 -6.55 -7.45 -4.09
CA LEU A 268 -7.32 -6.59 -3.19
C LEU A 268 -6.51 -5.34 -2.81
N ARG A 269 -7.15 -4.17 -2.90
CA ARG A 269 -6.71 -2.90 -2.30
C ARG A 269 -7.64 -2.57 -1.13
N CYS A 270 -7.22 -2.74 0.13
CA CYS A 270 -8.00 -2.24 1.27
C CYS A 270 -7.92 -0.71 1.34
N SER A 271 -9.05 -0.05 1.65
CA SER A 271 -9.06 1.38 2.01
C SER A 271 -8.54 1.60 3.44
N VAL A 272 -8.13 2.83 3.75
CA VAL A 272 -7.72 3.22 5.12
C VAL A 272 -8.88 3.03 6.11
N GLN A 273 -10.12 3.36 5.72
CA GLN A 273 -11.30 3.16 6.57
C GLN A 273 -11.57 1.67 6.87
N THR A 274 -11.53 0.77 5.88
CA THR A 274 -11.72 -0.68 6.14
C THR A 274 -10.62 -1.27 7.02
N MET A 275 -9.42 -0.68 7.00
CA MET A 275 -8.39 -1.03 7.98
C MET A 275 -8.77 -0.60 9.40
N GLN A 276 -9.13 0.69 9.58
CA GLN A 276 -9.56 1.22 10.88
C GLN A 276 -10.77 0.48 11.46
N GLU A 277 -11.70 0.04 10.61
CA GLU A 277 -12.82 -0.82 11.00
C GLU A 277 -12.33 -2.23 11.42
N GLN A 278 -11.46 -2.88 10.64
CA GLN A 278 -10.88 -4.20 10.99
C GLN A 278 -10.15 -4.18 12.34
N GLU A 279 -9.44 -3.08 12.62
CA GLU A 279 -8.63 -2.90 13.82
C GLU A 279 -9.49 -2.91 15.11
N GLN A 280 -10.74 -2.43 15.04
CA GLN A 280 -11.72 -2.53 16.14
C GLN A 280 -12.05 -3.98 16.49
N PHE A 281 -12.20 -4.84 15.47
CA PHE A 281 -12.55 -6.25 15.64
C PHE A 281 -11.37 -7.14 16.07
N LYS A 282 -10.13 -6.63 15.99
CA LYS A 282 -8.88 -7.30 16.41
C LYS A 282 -8.72 -8.72 15.81
N ALA A 283 -9.18 -8.89 14.58
CA ALA A 283 -9.29 -10.18 13.90
C ALA A 283 -8.86 -10.08 12.43
N PRO A 284 -8.05 -11.01 11.91
CA PRO A 284 -7.56 -10.92 10.53
C PRO A 284 -8.70 -11.06 9.51
N LEU A 285 -8.50 -10.44 8.35
CA LEU A 285 -9.41 -10.47 7.23
C LEU A 285 -9.42 -11.85 6.56
N TYR A 286 -10.51 -12.15 5.88
CA TYR A 286 -10.59 -13.13 4.81
C TYR A 286 -11.48 -12.57 3.70
N LEU A 287 -11.23 -13.00 2.46
CA LEU A 287 -12.15 -12.81 1.36
C LEU A 287 -12.92 -14.11 1.11
N LYS A 288 -14.21 -14.03 0.79
CA LYS A 288 -14.98 -15.13 0.19
C LYS A 288 -15.67 -14.62 -1.07
N ALA A 289 -15.37 -15.25 -2.20
CA ALA A 289 -16.11 -15.07 -3.45
C ALA A 289 -17.00 -16.29 -3.68
N THR A 290 -18.26 -16.08 -4.02
CA THR A 290 -19.27 -17.14 -4.16
C THR A 290 -20.01 -16.94 -5.47
N ILE A 291 -20.10 -17.97 -6.30
CA ILE A 291 -21.06 -17.97 -7.42
C ILE A 291 -22.36 -18.56 -6.88
N LEU A 292 -23.44 -17.83 -7.11
CA LEU A 292 -24.80 -18.17 -6.73
C LEU A 292 -25.57 -18.56 -8.01
N GLU A 293 -26.42 -19.58 -7.94
CA GLU A 293 -27.49 -19.79 -8.93
C GLU A 293 -28.84 -19.69 -8.20
N ALA A 294 -29.74 -18.84 -8.69
CA ALA A 294 -31.04 -18.57 -8.06
C ALA A 294 -30.93 -18.22 -6.55
N ASN A 295 -29.88 -17.50 -6.17
CA ASN A 295 -29.47 -17.17 -4.79
C ASN A 295 -28.99 -18.35 -3.91
N LYS A 296 -28.93 -19.58 -4.42
CA LYS A 296 -28.29 -20.73 -3.75
C LYS A 296 -26.79 -20.72 -4.04
N ALA A 297 -25.96 -20.99 -3.03
CA ALA A 297 -24.51 -20.99 -3.16
C ALA A 297 -23.98 -22.34 -3.63
N GLU A 298 -23.71 -22.47 -4.94
CA GLU A 298 -23.19 -23.71 -5.54
C GLU A 298 -21.69 -23.88 -5.32
N CYS A 299 -20.90 -22.85 -5.59
CA CYS A 299 -19.44 -22.91 -5.46
C CYS A 299 -18.85 -21.62 -4.89
N TYR A 300 -17.74 -21.74 -4.18
CA TYR A 300 -17.04 -20.59 -3.59
C TYR A 300 -15.53 -20.78 -3.57
N TRP A 301 -14.82 -19.67 -3.70
CA TRP A 301 -13.44 -19.56 -3.27
C TRP A 301 -13.36 -18.77 -1.96
N LYS A 302 -12.34 -19.06 -1.15
CA LYS A 302 -12.08 -18.33 0.09
C LYS A 302 -10.58 -18.22 0.31
N SER A 303 -10.11 -17.03 0.64
CA SER A 303 -8.70 -16.81 0.99
C SER A 303 -8.35 -17.39 2.36
N ASP A 304 -7.04 -17.62 2.55
CA ASP A 304 -6.44 -17.63 3.88
C ASP A 304 -6.69 -16.32 4.64
N ARG A 305 -6.38 -16.31 5.94
CA ARG A 305 -6.53 -15.13 6.78
C ARG A 305 -5.34 -14.19 6.62
N PHE A 306 -5.58 -12.90 6.40
CA PHE A 306 -4.53 -11.90 6.17
C PHE A 306 -4.70 -10.65 7.04
N VAL A 307 -3.59 -9.95 7.29
CA VAL A 307 -3.57 -8.61 7.89
C VAL A 307 -3.85 -7.57 6.79
N PRO A 308 -4.62 -6.49 7.05
CA PRO A 308 -4.99 -5.56 5.98
C PRO A 308 -3.80 -4.87 5.30
N THR A 309 -3.81 -4.90 3.97
CA THR A 309 -2.71 -4.40 3.13
C THR A 309 -3.26 -3.57 1.97
N ILE A 310 -2.46 -2.61 1.52
CA ILE A 310 -2.74 -1.80 0.31
C ILE A 310 -2.78 -2.64 -0.98
N SER A 311 -2.27 -3.87 -0.94
CA SER A 311 -2.21 -4.78 -2.10
C SER A 311 -2.01 -6.22 -1.66
N ALA A 312 -3.08 -6.94 -1.32
CA ALA A 312 -3.03 -8.41 -1.32
C ALA A 312 -3.15 -8.92 -2.77
N ARG A 313 -2.48 -10.02 -3.08
CA ARG A 313 -2.55 -10.72 -4.37
C ARG A 313 -2.67 -12.22 -4.09
N TRP A 314 -3.33 -12.93 -5.00
CA TRP A 314 -3.43 -14.39 -4.96
C TRP A 314 -2.97 -14.99 -6.30
N ASP A 315 -2.57 -16.25 -6.29
CA ASP A 315 -2.24 -16.98 -7.52
C ASP A 315 -3.55 -17.33 -8.25
N PRO A 316 -3.77 -16.87 -9.50
CA PRO A 316 -4.93 -17.23 -10.31
C PRO A 316 -5.30 -18.72 -10.30
N LYS A 317 -4.30 -19.62 -10.25
CA LYS A 317 -4.54 -21.08 -10.23
C LYS A 317 -5.25 -21.57 -8.97
N SER A 318 -5.02 -20.90 -7.85
CA SER A 318 -5.64 -21.19 -6.55
C SER A 318 -6.84 -20.29 -6.21
N ALA A 319 -6.95 -19.14 -6.88
CA ALA A 319 -7.95 -18.10 -6.61
C ALA A 319 -9.10 -18.06 -7.64
N THR A 320 -9.29 -19.16 -8.36
CA THR A 320 -10.37 -19.34 -9.33
C THR A 320 -11.49 -20.19 -8.73
N VAL A 321 -12.74 -19.77 -8.95
CA VAL A 321 -13.96 -20.55 -8.73
C VAL A 321 -14.74 -20.64 -10.03
N LYS A 322 -15.33 -21.80 -10.31
CA LYS A 322 -16.03 -22.11 -11.56
C LYS A 322 -17.37 -22.81 -11.26
N LEU A 323 -18.42 -22.37 -11.94
CA LEU A 323 -19.73 -22.99 -11.98
C LEU A 323 -19.97 -23.53 -13.40
N THR A 324 -20.51 -24.74 -13.53
CA THR A 324 -21.18 -25.21 -14.75
C THR A 324 -22.67 -24.96 -14.58
N VAL A 325 -23.32 -24.41 -15.61
CA VAL A 325 -24.71 -23.92 -15.54
C VAL A 325 -25.39 -24.08 -16.90
N PHE A 326 -26.70 -24.29 -16.91
CA PHE A 326 -27.48 -24.25 -18.15
C PHE A 326 -27.54 -22.82 -18.70
N LYS A 327 -27.45 -22.64 -20.02
CA LYS A 327 -27.56 -21.35 -20.69
C LYS A 327 -28.84 -20.58 -20.33
N ALA A 328 -29.95 -21.31 -20.16
CA ALA A 328 -31.25 -20.79 -19.72
C ALA A 328 -31.29 -20.33 -18.25
N SER A 329 -30.28 -20.68 -17.43
CA SER A 329 -30.14 -20.24 -16.04
C SER A 329 -29.21 -19.03 -15.87
N LEU A 330 -28.52 -18.55 -16.91
CA LEU A 330 -27.50 -17.48 -16.78
C LEU A 330 -28.03 -16.18 -16.15
N SER A 331 -29.29 -15.80 -16.39
CA SER A 331 -29.95 -14.63 -15.76
C SER A 331 -30.29 -14.83 -14.27
N LYS A 332 -30.09 -16.04 -13.74
CA LYS A 332 -30.20 -16.39 -12.31
C LYS A 332 -28.84 -16.54 -11.65
N VAL A 333 -27.73 -16.45 -12.40
CA VAL A 333 -26.38 -16.51 -11.86
C VAL A 333 -25.98 -15.13 -11.35
N SER A 334 -25.43 -15.08 -10.14
CA SER A 334 -24.82 -13.87 -9.58
C SER A 334 -23.56 -14.21 -8.81
N ILE A 335 -22.65 -13.26 -8.68
CA ILE A 335 -21.37 -13.45 -7.99
C ILE A 335 -21.36 -12.54 -6.76
N TYR A 336 -21.42 -13.14 -5.58
CA TYR A 336 -21.34 -12.43 -4.31
C TYR A 336 -19.95 -12.54 -3.69
N ILE A 337 -19.32 -11.38 -3.47
CA ILE A 337 -18.00 -11.26 -2.88
C ILE A 337 -18.11 -10.52 -1.54
N SER A 338 -17.47 -11.05 -0.51
CA SER A 338 -17.44 -10.46 0.83
C SER A 338 -16.01 -10.39 1.37
N LEU A 339 -15.67 -9.22 1.90
CA LEU A 339 -14.49 -8.97 2.72
C LEU A 339 -14.95 -8.90 4.18
N GLY A 340 -14.41 -9.74 5.04
CA GLY A 340 -14.84 -9.80 6.43
C GLY A 340 -13.77 -10.34 7.37
N CYS A 341 -14.09 -10.35 8.67
CA CYS A 341 -13.24 -10.95 9.71
C CYS A 341 -14.06 -11.90 10.59
N LYS A 342 -13.39 -12.67 11.45
CA LYS A 342 -14.04 -13.53 12.45
C LYS A 342 -13.42 -13.26 13.82
N THR A 343 -14.18 -12.67 14.74
CA THR A 343 -13.71 -12.22 16.05
C THR A 343 -13.33 -13.39 16.96
N LYS A 344 -12.67 -13.11 18.10
CA LYS A 344 -12.36 -14.12 19.11
C LYS A 344 -13.60 -14.83 19.66
N MET A 345 -14.76 -14.16 19.69
CA MET A 345 -16.06 -14.73 20.06
C MET A 345 -16.75 -15.47 18.90
N ALA A 346 -16.00 -15.87 17.88
CA ALA A 346 -16.45 -16.53 16.66
C ALA A 346 -17.49 -15.78 15.79
N LYS A 347 -17.97 -14.59 16.19
CA LYS A 347 -18.84 -13.74 15.38
C LYS A 347 -18.15 -13.38 14.05
N LYS A 348 -18.89 -13.48 12.94
CA LYS A 348 -18.46 -13.01 11.62
C LYS A 348 -18.89 -11.56 11.47
N GLU A 349 -18.01 -10.71 10.95
CA GLU A 349 -18.31 -9.32 10.62
C GLU A 349 -17.93 -9.08 9.16
N ILE A 350 -18.77 -8.38 8.41
CA ILE A 350 -18.52 -8.05 6.99
C ILE A 350 -18.17 -6.57 6.92
N LEU A 351 -17.00 -6.28 6.34
CA LEU A 351 -16.40 -4.95 6.27
C LEU A 351 -16.61 -4.30 4.89
N GLY A 352 -16.81 -5.12 3.86
CA GLY A 352 -17.20 -4.70 2.53
C GLY A 352 -17.87 -5.85 1.76
N LYS A 353 -18.89 -5.54 0.96
CA LYS A 353 -19.59 -6.49 0.07
C LYS A 353 -19.57 -6.01 -1.38
N ALA A 354 -19.68 -6.92 -2.33
CA ALA A 354 -19.89 -6.59 -3.74
C ALA A 354 -20.67 -7.70 -4.44
N THR A 355 -21.50 -7.33 -5.41
CA THR A 355 -22.26 -8.27 -6.24
C THR A 355 -22.01 -7.96 -7.73
N ILE A 356 -21.77 -8.99 -8.54
CA ILE A 356 -21.67 -8.90 -10.01
C ILE A 356 -22.82 -9.73 -10.58
N ASP A 357 -23.77 -9.06 -11.24
CA ASP A 357 -24.90 -9.67 -11.95
C ASP A 357 -25.49 -8.66 -12.95
N GLU A 358 -26.56 -9.06 -13.63
CA GLU A 358 -27.28 -8.25 -14.64
C GLU A 358 -27.90 -6.95 -14.09
N LYS A 359 -28.03 -6.79 -12.77
CA LYS A 359 -28.70 -5.66 -12.11
C LYS A 359 -27.78 -4.82 -11.23
N SER A 360 -26.54 -5.26 -11.01
CA SER A 360 -25.56 -4.54 -10.19
C SER A 360 -24.81 -3.47 -10.99
N ALA A 361 -23.93 -2.71 -10.32
CA ALA A 361 -23.10 -1.66 -10.93
C ALA A 361 -22.06 -2.17 -11.96
N TYR A 362 -22.07 -3.47 -12.29
CA TYR A 362 -21.21 -4.11 -13.29
C TYR A 362 -22.01 -4.81 -14.39
N SER A 363 -23.31 -4.51 -14.52
CA SER A 363 -24.23 -5.11 -15.50
C SER A 363 -23.72 -5.02 -16.95
N ASP A 364 -23.13 -3.89 -17.34
CA ASP A 364 -22.51 -3.72 -18.67
C ASP A 364 -21.36 -4.71 -18.91
N THR A 365 -20.48 -4.87 -17.91
CA THR A 365 -19.34 -5.80 -17.96
C THR A 365 -19.80 -7.26 -17.90
N TRP A 366 -20.83 -7.56 -17.12
CA TRP A 366 -21.50 -8.87 -17.08
C TRP A 366 -22.08 -9.23 -18.45
N GLY A 367 -22.87 -8.33 -19.04
CA GLY A 367 -23.43 -8.49 -20.39
C GLY A 367 -22.36 -8.55 -21.50
N GLU A 368 -21.24 -7.83 -21.36
CA GLU A 368 -20.10 -7.96 -22.25
C GLU A 368 -19.44 -9.35 -22.17
N CYS A 369 -19.25 -9.90 -20.97
CA CYS A 369 -18.73 -11.25 -20.78
C CYS A 369 -19.65 -12.30 -21.44
N LEU A 370 -20.97 -12.20 -21.23
CA LEU A 370 -21.93 -13.13 -21.83
C LEU A 370 -22.00 -13.01 -23.37
N ARG A 371 -21.77 -11.81 -23.93
CA ARG A 371 -21.68 -11.58 -25.39
C ARG A 371 -20.34 -11.99 -26.01
N GLN A 372 -19.31 -12.26 -25.21
CA GLN A 372 -17.97 -12.64 -25.70
C GLN A 372 -17.44 -13.91 -25.00
N PRO A 373 -18.02 -15.10 -25.32
CA PRO A 373 -17.57 -16.36 -24.75
C PRO A 373 -16.08 -16.62 -25.05
N GLY A 374 -15.38 -17.21 -24.09
CA GLY A 374 -13.95 -17.51 -24.19
C GLY A 374 -13.02 -16.32 -23.93
N ILE A 375 -13.52 -15.08 -23.91
CA ILE A 375 -12.70 -13.88 -23.68
C ILE A 375 -12.74 -13.47 -22.20
N PRO A 376 -11.63 -13.58 -21.44
CA PRO A 376 -11.60 -13.15 -20.05
C PRO A 376 -11.59 -11.61 -19.93
N LYS A 377 -12.47 -11.06 -19.09
CA LYS A 377 -12.54 -9.62 -18.78
C LYS A 377 -12.01 -9.37 -17.38
N THR A 378 -10.97 -8.54 -17.26
CA THR A 378 -10.36 -8.18 -15.97
C THR A 378 -10.71 -6.75 -15.61
N PHE A 379 -11.31 -6.54 -14.43
CA PHE A 379 -11.82 -5.24 -14.00
C PHE A 379 -11.78 -5.07 -12.47
N TRP A 380 -12.00 -3.83 -12.01
CA TRP A 380 -11.99 -3.46 -10.60
C TRP A 380 -13.42 -3.34 -10.05
N VAL A 381 -13.68 -4.13 -9.02
CA VAL A 381 -14.94 -4.19 -8.27
C VAL A 381 -14.79 -3.36 -7.00
N ASN A 382 -15.65 -2.36 -6.84
CA ASN A 382 -15.82 -1.58 -5.64
C ASN A 382 -16.56 -2.38 -4.56
N PHE A 383 -16.09 -2.32 -3.30
CA PHE A 383 -16.89 -2.75 -2.15
C PHE A 383 -17.86 -1.65 -1.68
N GLU A 384 -18.96 -2.09 -1.07
CA GLU A 384 -19.99 -1.34 -0.33
C GLU A 384 -19.92 -1.65 1.17
#